data_AF-A0A7C3AI23-F1
#
_entry.id   AF-A0A7C3AI23-F1
#
_cell.length_a   1.000
_cell.length_b   1.000
_cell.length_c   1.000
_cell.angle_alpha   90.00
_cell.angle_beta   90.00
_cell.angle_gamma   90.00
#
_symmetry.space_group_name_H-M   'P 1'
#
loop_
_entity.id
_entity.type
_entity.pdbx_description
1 polymer ?
#
loop_
_entity_poly.entity_id
_entity_poly.type
_entity_poly.pdbx_seq_one_letter_code
_entity_poly.pdbx_strand_id
1 'polypeptide(L)'
;MQSIAGRVVLPLCLMVLAVVAVLNPSITQAGYYFFPSGIAGMSLMQLFQGVFFLVVLATLPFLLPLWHGYASLFARLLLAFTFVLGLVYFRGEITGKIPSQQVRAEQIYYFKVIFALTVWLYVSLVIRNSDDARQLLYCIVIGSSLCAVVILYFYITGRGQVRSYLYAGVIATRGAEGVSGKATLGYLLTSIWATLYLLINFKKPWLLLPALLLLAASFVMYDRSSQVAFVLSGAWLVGWGIFVTKNRHKRNRLMLFIVFLVVVATVYFSRVGFDQLMRRWTYDFSRGEIGSGRSTFWISSLDWLKSEADWADFLFGMGYGQMVQRMASAAGIWVHTHSDLFDLLLIAGVLGLFLLALLYYTLMKIALIRDKTSSEFSVMVAVFISYAAMSCLTGQFGAPHAMFTIMSVLWCLRLQCESLDRGSLL
;
A
#
# COMPACT_ATOMS: atom_id res chain seq x y z
N MET A 1 -27.95 27.59 6.21
CA MET A 1 -27.00 27.51 5.07
C MET A 1 -26.28 26.16 5.08
N GLN A 2 -26.78 25.15 4.35
CA GLN A 2 -25.90 24.08 3.90
C GLN A 2 -24.96 24.73 2.87
N SER A 3 -23.70 24.97 3.24
CA SER A 3 -22.74 25.69 2.40
C SER A 3 -22.60 25.02 1.02
N ILE A 4 -22.21 25.79 0.00
CA ILE A 4 -21.87 25.30 -1.35
C ILE A 4 -20.95 24.06 -1.28
N ALA A 5 -20.06 24.04 -0.27
CA ALA A 5 -19.18 22.91 0.04
C ALA A 5 -19.94 21.59 0.26
N GLY A 6 -21.07 21.61 0.96
CA GLY A 6 -21.85 20.40 1.25
C GLY A 6 -22.64 19.87 0.06
N ARG A 7 -23.19 20.75 -0.79
CA ARG A 7 -24.11 20.36 -1.88
C ARG A 7 -23.41 20.02 -3.20
N VAL A 8 -22.30 20.68 -3.50
CA VAL A 8 -21.63 20.54 -4.82
C VAL A 8 -20.23 19.96 -4.68
N VAL A 9 -19.42 20.50 -3.77
CA VAL A 9 -18.01 20.08 -3.64
C VAL A 9 -17.92 18.65 -3.13
N LEU A 10 -18.66 18.29 -2.08
CA LEU A 10 -18.57 16.94 -1.50
C LEU A 10 -18.94 15.82 -2.49
N PRO A 11 -20.06 15.87 -3.24
CA PRO A 11 -20.36 14.86 -4.27
C PRO A 11 -19.30 14.77 -5.37
N LEU A 12 -18.75 15.92 -5.80
CA LEU A 12 -17.66 15.95 -6.78
C LEU A 12 -16.42 15.25 -6.23
N CYS A 13 -16.02 15.55 -5.01
CA CYS A 13 -14.87 14.91 -4.35
C CYS A 13 -15.07 13.39 -4.19
N LEU A 14 -16.28 12.95 -3.84
CA LEU A 14 -16.64 11.53 -3.77
C LEU A 14 -16.50 10.83 -5.14
N MET A 15 -17.01 11.47 -6.19
CA MET A 15 -16.87 10.97 -7.56
C MET A 15 -15.40 10.87 -7.97
N VAL A 16 -14.59 11.89 -7.67
CA VAL A 16 -13.15 11.88 -7.96
C VAL A 16 -12.46 10.74 -7.21
N LEU A 17 -12.75 10.53 -5.92
CA LEU A 17 -12.19 9.41 -5.16
C LEU A 17 -12.60 8.06 -5.72
N ALA A 18 -13.85 7.90 -6.15
CA ALA A 18 -14.34 6.68 -6.79
C ALA A 18 -13.60 6.42 -8.12
N VAL A 19 -13.44 7.44 -8.96
CA VAL A 19 -12.69 7.36 -10.22
C VAL A 19 -11.24 6.97 -9.96
N VAL A 20 -10.59 7.60 -8.98
CA VAL A 20 -9.22 7.27 -8.60
C VAL A 20 -9.13 5.83 -8.07
N ALA A 21 -10.06 5.39 -7.23
CA ALA A 21 -10.08 4.00 -6.76
C ALA A 21 -10.21 2.98 -7.90
N VAL A 22 -11.00 3.27 -8.94
CA VAL A 22 -11.15 2.36 -10.08
C VAL A 22 -9.95 2.42 -11.03
N LEU A 23 -9.52 3.64 -11.39
CA LEU A 23 -8.55 3.84 -12.47
C LEU A 23 -7.11 3.69 -12.03
N ASN A 24 -6.75 4.06 -10.81
CA ASN A 24 -5.35 4.08 -10.35
C ASN A 24 -4.62 2.74 -10.59
N PRO A 25 -5.12 1.56 -10.14
CA PRO A 25 -4.41 0.30 -10.38
C PRO A 25 -4.40 -0.11 -11.87
N SER A 26 -5.39 0.31 -12.65
CA SER A 26 -5.51 0.01 -14.08
C SER A 26 -4.61 0.90 -14.95
N ILE A 27 -4.49 2.19 -14.62
CA ILE A 27 -3.60 3.14 -15.28
C ILE A 27 -2.14 2.73 -15.09
N THR A 28 -1.78 2.15 -13.93
CA THR A 28 -0.43 1.58 -13.77
C THR A 28 -0.17 0.54 -14.85
N GLN A 29 -1.11 -0.37 -15.08
CA GLN A 29 -0.96 -1.44 -16.06
C GLN A 29 -0.98 -0.91 -17.50
N ALA A 30 -1.96 -0.05 -17.83
CA ALA A 30 -2.11 0.51 -19.17
C ALA A 30 -0.96 1.45 -19.56
N GLY A 31 -0.51 2.29 -18.62
CA GLY A 31 0.53 3.28 -18.86
C GLY A 31 1.84 2.66 -19.32
N TYR A 32 2.26 1.58 -18.67
CA TYR A 32 3.48 0.88 -19.06
C TYR A 32 3.33 0.10 -20.37
N TYR A 33 2.13 -0.41 -20.67
CA TYR A 33 1.90 -1.13 -21.92
C TYR A 33 1.83 -0.22 -23.15
N PHE A 34 1.09 0.89 -23.06
CA PHE A 34 0.87 1.80 -24.19
C PHE A 34 1.91 2.93 -24.27
N PHE A 35 2.50 3.33 -23.14
CA PHE A 35 3.43 4.46 -23.05
C PHE A 35 4.66 4.11 -22.21
N PRO A 36 5.48 3.10 -22.62
CA PRO A 36 6.62 2.63 -21.84
C PRO A 36 7.67 3.73 -21.56
N SER A 37 7.82 4.69 -22.47
CA SER A 37 8.74 5.82 -22.33
C SER A 37 8.16 7.03 -21.57
N GLY A 38 6.88 6.96 -21.17
CA GLY A 38 6.15 8.08 -20.61
C GLY A 38 5.83 9.19 -21.63
N ILE A 39 5.21 10.26 -21.15
CA ILE A 39 4.86 11.47 -21.89
C ILE A 39 5.60 12.63 -21.22
N ALA A 40 6.42 13.36 -21.98
CA ALA A 40 7.28 14.44 -21.46
C ALA A 40 8.16 14.01 -20.26
N GLY A 41 8.68 12.77 -20.29
CA GLY A 41 9.52 12.21 -19.22
C GLY A 41 8.76 11.87 -17.92
N MET A 42 7.43 11.87 -17.94
CA MET A 42 6.58 11.39 -16.85
C MET A 42 5.81 10.14 -17.28
N SER A 43 5.77 9.13 -16.42
CA SER A 43 4.87 8.00 -16.62
C SER A 43 3.41 8.45 -16.62
N LEU A 44 2.53 7.71 -17.32
CA LEU A 44 1.09 7.99 -17.32
C LEU A 44 0.51 8.00 -15.89
N MET A 45 1.06 7.16 -15.00
CA MET A 45 0.70 7.15 -13.59
C MET A 45 1.06 8.46 -12.88
N GLN A 46 2.26 9.01 -13.13
CA GLN A 46 2.66 10.30 -12.56
C GLN A 46 1.76 11.44 -13.05
N LEU A 47 1.40 11.44 -14.34
CA LEU A 47 0.46 12.42 -14.89
C LEU A 47 -0.92 12.32 -14.21
N PHE A 48 -1.46 11.10 -14.11
CA PHE A 48 -2.75 10.85 -13.47
C PHE A 48 -2.74 11.30 -11.99
N GLN A 49 -1.70 10.93 -11.24
CA GLN A 49 -1.55 11.33 -9.84
C GLN A 49 -1.33 12.84 -9.70
N GLY A 50 -0.62 13.48 -10.61
CA GLY A 50 -0.42 14.93 -10.65
C GLY A 50 -1.75 15.68 -10.86
N VAL A 51 -2.56 15.27 -11.84
CA VAL A 51 -3.90 15.84 -12.07
C VAL A 51 -4.79 15.65 -10.84
N PHE A 52 -4.80 14.44 -10.27
CA PHE A 52 -5.56 14.18 -9.04
C PHE A 52 -5.08 15.05 -7.87
N PHE A 53 -3.77 15.25 -7.71
CA PHE A 53 -3.23 16.11 -6.68
C PHE A 53 -3.69 17.57 -6.84
N LEU A 54 -3.71 18.10 -8.07
CA LEU A 54 -4.23 19.44 -8.34
C LEU A 54 -5.71 19.56 -7.95
N VAL A 55 -6.52 18.55 -8.23
CA VAL A 55 -7.94 18.52 -7.81
C VAL A 55 -8.06 18.49 -6.28
N VAL A 56 -7.22 17.71 -5.59
CA VAL A 56 -7.17 17.68 -4.12
C VAL A 56 -6.83 19.06 -3.59
N LEU A 57 -5.77 19.72 -4.10
CA LEU A 57 -5.37 21.05 -3.66
C LEU A 57 -6.45 22.11 -3.92
N ALA A 58 -7.11 22.06 -5.08
CA ALA A 58 -8.18 22.99 -5.43
C ALA A 58 -9.42 22.84 -4.52
N THR A 59 -9.72 21.62 -4.10
CA THR A 59 -10.92 21.33 -3.30
C THR A 59 -10.68 21.37 -1.78
N LEU A 60 -9.44 21.17 -1.32
CA LEU A 60 -9.10 21.08 0.10
C LEU A 60 -9.54 22.31 0.93
N PRO A 61 -9.35 23.58 0.48
CA PRO A 61 -9.78 24.75 1.25
C PRO A 61 -11.27 24.75 1.60
N PHE A 62 -12.11 24.25 0.69
CA PHE A 62 -13.56 24.14 0.89
C PHE A 62 -13.95 23.03 1.86
N LEU A 63 -13.05 22.09 2.11
CA LEU A 63 -13.23 20.97 3.04
C LEU A 63 -12.66 21.27 4.43
N LEU A 64 -11.79 22.28 4.59
CA LEU A 64 -11.21 22.66 5.89
C LEU A 64 -12.24 22.95 6.99
N PRO A 65 -13.42 23.56 6.73
CA PRO A 65 -14.44 23.72 7.77
C PRO A 65 -14.94 22.40 8.35
N LEU A 66 -14.71 21.27 7.65
CA LEU A 66 -15.07 19.93 8.10
C LEU A 66 -13.98 19.27 8.95
N TRP A 67 -12.87 19.97 9.21
CA TRP A 67 -11.70 19.45 9.92
C TRP A 67 -11.96 19.28 11.41
N HIS A 68 -12.50 18.13 11.80
CA HIS A 68 -12.75 17.78 13.19
C HIS A 68 -12.36 16.32 13.46
N GLY A 69 -12.07 15.98 14.71
CA GLY A 69 -11.76 14.61 15.12
C GLY A 69 -10.51 14.04 14.44
N TYR A 70 -10.62 12.87 13.80
CA TYR A 70 -9.49 12.13 13.24
C TYR A 70 -8.82 12.79 12.03
N ALA A 71 -9.48 13.72 11.34
CA ALA A 71 -8.82 14.53 10.32
C ALA A 71 -7.62 15.31 10.90
N SER A 72 -7.69 15.72 12.18
CA SER A 72 -6.58 16.37 12.88
C SER A 72 -5.38 15.45 13.11
N LEU A 73 -5.60 14.15 13.27
CA LEU A 73 -4.53 13.17 13.43
C LEU A 73 -3.73 13.07 12.12
N PHE A 74 -4.41 12.95 10.98
CA PHE A 74 -3.76 12.90 9.67
C PHE A 74 -3.10 14.21 9.29
N ALA A 75 -3.70 15.35 9.63
CA ALA A 75 -3.07 16.63 9.39
C ALA A 75 -1.78 16.81 10.21
N ARG A 76 -1.77 16.41 11.49
CA ARG A 76 -0.54 16.42 12.31
C ARG A 76 0.53 15.49 11.73
N LEU A 77 0.14 14.30 11.29
CA LEU A 77 1.03 13.36 10.63
C LEU A 77 1.62 13.95 9.35
N LEU A 78 0.79 14.54 8.47
CA LEU A 78 1.21 15.21 7.24
C LEU A 78 2.16 16.38 7.53
N LEU A 79 1.87 17.19 8.54
CA LEU A 79 2.72 18.31 8.95
C LEU A 79 4.07 17.81 9.48
N ALA A 80 4.08 16.77 10.32
CA ALA A 80 5.31 16.18 10.84
C ALA A 80 6.20 15.65 9.72
N PHE A 81 5.65 14.89 8.77
CA PHE A 81 6.38 14.39 7.61
C PHE A 81 6.88 15.53 6.72
N THR A 82 6.03 16.50 6.39
CA THR A 82 6.41 17.65 5.56
C THR A 82 7.54 18.44 6.21
N PHE A 83 7.45 18.70 7.51
CA PHE A 83 8.46 19.45 8.25
C PHE A 83 9.79 18.70 8.31
N VAL A 84 9.78 17.43 8.71
CA VAL A 84 11.02 16.64 8.85
C VAL A 84 11.67 16.39 7.49
N LEU A 85 10.91 15.96 6.47
CA LEU A 85 11.47 15.75 5.13
C LEU A 85 11.94 17.07 4.50
N GLY A 86 11.24 18.17 4.75
CA GLY A 86 11.69 19.50 4.36
C GLY A 86 13.02 19.87 5.02
N LEU A 87 13.16 19.64 6.33
CA LEU A 87 14.39 19.91 7.07
C LEU A 87 15.56 19.05 6.55
N VAL A 88 15.32 17.75 6.30
CA VAL A 88 16.31 16.84 5.71
C VAL A 88 16.74 17.34 4.34
N TYR A 89 15.77 17.72 3.48
CA TYR A 89 16.04 18.25 2.15
C TYR A 89 16.88 19.53 2.22
N PHE A 90 16.47 20.52 3.01
CA PHE A 90 17.19 21.78 3.16
C PHE A 90 18.61 21.58 3.74
N ARG A 91 18.77 20.69 4.72
CA ARG A 91 20.09 20.32 5.24
C ARG A 91 20.94 19.72 4.13
N GLY A 92 20.39 18.79 3.35
CA GLY A 92 21.08 18.14 2.25
C GLY A 92 21.57 19.12 1.18
N GLU A 93 20.74 20.10 0.83
CA GLU A 93 21.11 21.19 -0.09
C GLU A 93 22.21 22.09 0.50
N ILE A 94 22.06 22.59 1.74
CA ILE A 94 23.02 23.49 2.39
C ILE A 94 24.39 22.83 2.57
N THR A 95 24.40 21.54 2.91
CA THR A 95 25.63 20.78 3.15
C THR A 95 26.26 20.22 1.88
N GLY A 96 25.65 20.43 0.71
CA GLY A 96 26.10 19.84 -0.55
C GLY A 96 26.01 18.31 -0.58
N LYS A 97 25.25 17.72 0.35
CA LYS A 97 25.07 16.28 0.50
C LYS A 97 24.16 15.70 -0.58
N ILE A 98 23.32 16.50 -1.23
CA ILE A 98 22.49 16.05 -2.35
C ILE A 98 23.25 16.33 -3.66
N PRO A 99 23.73 15.30 -4.38
CA PRO A 99 24.31 15.51 -5.70
C PRO A 99 23.30 16.18 -6.62
N SER A 100 23.74 17.15 -7.44
CA SER A 100 22.85 17.89 -8.36
C SER A 100 22.00 16.99 -9.27
N GLN A 101 22.54 15.83 -9.64
CA GLN A 101 21.86 14.81 -10.45
C GLN A 101 20.75 14.06 -9.69
N GLN A 102 20.79 14.05 -8.35
CA GLN A 102 19.85 13.33 -7.48
C GLN A 102 18.75 14.22 -6.87
N VAL A 103 18.88 15.55 -6.93
CA VAL A 103 17.91 16.52 -6.40
C VAL A 103 16.48 16.18 -6.83
N ARG A 104 16.28 15.90 -8.13
CA ARG A 104 14.96 15.54 -8.67
C ARG A 104 14.43 14.22 -8.12
N ALA A 105 15.29 13.21 -7.96
CA ALA A 105 14.88 11.90 -7.45
C ALA A 105 14.44 12.01 -5.98
N GLU A 106 15.17 12.80 -5.19
CA GLU A 106 14.87 13.10 -3.79
C GLU A 106 13.54 13.84 -3.65
N GLN A 107 13.34 14.92 -4.40
CA GLN A 107 12.08 15.66 -4.44
C GLN A 107 10.89 14.77 -4.83
N ILE A 108 11.06 13.91 -5.85
CA ILE A 108 10.00 12.98 -6.28
C ILE A 108 9.66 11.98 -5.17
N TYR A 109 10.66 11.45 -4.46
CA TYR A 109 10.42 10.50 -3.37
C TYR A 109 9.66 11.17 -2.21
N TYR A 110 10.11 12.34 -1.74
CA TYR A 110 9.42 13.09 -0.67
C TYR A 110 8.02 13.51 -1.10
N PHE A 111 7.86 13.99 -2.34
CA PHE A 111 6.56 14.32 -2.91
C PHE A 111 5.61 13.13 -2.86
N LYS A 112 6.04 11.92 -3.22
CA LYS A 112 5.18 10.72 -3.16
C LYS A 112 4.65 10.46 -1.76
N VAL A 113 5.47 10.61 -0.73
CA VAL A 113 5.07 10.43 0.67
C VAL A 113 4.08 11.51 1.10
N ILE A 114 4.40 12.78 0.84
CA ILE A 114 3.54 13.92 1.17
C ILE A 114 2.21 13.84 0.42
N PHE A 115 2.23 13.48 -0.86
CA PHE A 115 1.06 13.25 -1.69
C PHE A 115 0.16 12.17 -1.09
N ALA A 116 0.73 11.00 -0.74
CA ALA A 116 -0.05 9.92 -0.13
C ALA A 116 -0.73 10.39 1.18
N LEU A 117 0.01 11.04 2.08
CA LEU A 117 -0.54 11.56 3.34
C LEU A 117 -1.57 12.67 3.14
N THR A 118 -1.41 13.51 2.10
CA THR A 118 -2.40 14.53 1.73
C THR A 118 -3.69 13.87 1.25
N VAL A 119 -3.59 12.82 0.44
CA VAL A 119 -4.75 12.04 0.01
C VAL A 119 -5.42 11.34 1.20
N TRP A 120 -4.67 10.90 2.21
CA TRP A 120 -5.24 10.32 3.43
C TRP A 120 -6.08 11.34 4.21
N LEU A 121 -5.55 12.55 4.40
CA LEU A 121 -6.30 13.66 4.98
C LEU A 121 -7.55 13.94 4.14
N TYR A 122 -7.42 13.99 2.81
CA TYR A 122 -8.52 14.25 1.89
C TYR A 122 -9.64 13.20 2.01
N VAL A 123 -9.30 11.91 1.98
CA VAL A 123 -10.25 10.81 2.20
C VAL A 123 -10.96 10.97 3.55
N SER A 124 -10.24 11.37 4.60
CA SER A 124 -10.81 11.55 5.93
C SER A 124 -11.80 12.72 6.04
N LEU A 125 -11.68 13.71 5.16
CA LEU A 125 -12.59 14.86 5.09
C LEU A 125 -13.80 14.58 4.20
N VAL A 126 -13.61 13.83 3.11
CA VAL A 126 -14.64 13.55 2.11
C VAL A 126 -15.55 12.40 2.52
N ILE A 127 -14.99 11.29 3.02
CA ILE A 127 -15.79 10.13 3.41
C ILE A 127 -16.26 10.32 4.85
N ARG A 128 -17.55 10.64 5.03
CA ARG A 128 -18.11 11.02 6.34
C ARG A 128 -19.19 10.10 6.88
N ASN A 129 -19.85 9.33 6.03
CA ASN A 129 -20.93 8.43 6.43
C ASN A 129 -20.65 6.99 5.93
N SER A 130 -21.45 6.04 6.42
CA SER A 130 -21.29 4.63 6.07
C SER A 130 -21.61 4.34 4.60
N ASP A 131 -22.47 5.09 3.94
CA ASP A 131 -22.85 4.79 2.56
C ASP A 131 -21.74 5.20 1.59
N ASP A 132 -21.16 6.40 1.77
CA ASP A 132 -19.98 6.86 1.03
C ASP A 132 -18.80 5.91 1.23
N ALA A 133 -18.56 5.49 2.48
CA ALA A 133 -17.51 4.53 2.81
C ALA A 133 -17.75 3.18 2.10
N ARG A 134 -19.01 2.74 2.02
CA ARG A 134 -19.35 1.48 1.37
C ARG A 134 -19.17 1.60 -0.15
N GLN A 135 -19.57 2.71 -0.74
CA GLN A 135 -19.38 2.99 -2.16
C GLN A 135 -17.90 3.00 -2.52
N LEU A 136 -17.06 3.69 -1.74
CA LEU A 136 -15.62 3.72 -1.98
C LEU A 136 -14.99 2.32 -1.86
N LEU A 137 -15.40 1.49 -0.89
CA LEU A 137 -14.95 0.09 -0.79
C LEU A 137 -15.30 -0.71 -2.05
N TYR A 138 -16.52 -0.56 -2.60
CA TYR A 138 -16.87 -1.22 -3.86
C TYR A 138 -16.01 -0.73 -5.02
N CYS A 139 -15.77 0.58 -5.13
CA CYS A 139 -14.90 1.15 -6.17
C CYS A 139 -13.47 0.61 -6.10
N ILE A 140 -12.91 0.49 -4.89
CA ILE A 140 -11.59 -0.12 -4.65
C ILE A 140 -11.57 -1.58 -5.12
N VAL A 141 -12.58 -2.38 -4.73
CA VAL A 141 -12.68 -3.80 -5.13
C VAL A 141 -12.82 -3.93 -6.64
N ILE A 142 -13.62 -3.08 -7.30
CA ILE A 142 -13.79 -3.08 -8.76
C ILE A 142 -12.47 -2.73 -9.45
N GLY A 143 -11.81 -1.62 -9.07
CA GLY A 143 -10.53 -1.22 -9.64
C GLY A 143 -9.45 -2.29 -9.48
N SER A 144 -9.38 -2.91 -8.31
CA SER A 144 -8.47 -4.02 -8.04
C SER A 144 -8.77 -5.24 -8.90
N SER A 145 -10.05 -5.55 -9.11
CA SER A 145 -10.46 -6.69 -9.93
C SER A 145 -10.11 -6.48 -11.40
N LEU A 146 -10.29 -5.26 -11.93
CA LEU A 146 -9.84 -4.91 -13.28
C LEU A 146 -8.33 -5.06 -13.42
N CYS A 147 -7.56 -4.58 -12.44
CA CYS A 147 -6.11 -4.77 -12.40
C CYS A 147 -5.72 -6.25 -12.35
N ALA A 148 -6.41 -7.06 -11.52
CA ALA A 148 -6.19 -8.50 -11.43
C ALA A 148 -6.46 -9.23 -12.75
N VAL A 149 -7.53 -8.86 -13.47
CA VAL A 149 -7.81 -9.39 -14.82
C VAL A 149 -6.66 -9.09 -15.77
N VAL A 150 -6.13 -7.86 -15.75
CA VAL A 150 -4.99 -7.50 -16.59
C VAL A 150 -3.75 -8.33 -16.24
N ILE A 151 -3.42 -8.47 -14.96
CA ILE A 151 -2.28 -9.30 -14.50
C ILE A 151 -2.43 -10.75 -14.96
N LEU A 152 -3.62 -11.33 -14.79
CA LEU A 152 -3.90 -12.71 -15.23
C LEU A 152 -3.83 -12.86 -16.75
N TYR A 153 -4.30 -11.87 -17.51
CA TYR A 153 -4.14 -11.83 -18.97
C TYR A 153 -2.66 -11.86 -19.39
N PHE A 154 -1.83 -11.01 -18.78
CA PHE A 154 -0.38 -11.00 -19.04
C PHE A 154 0.28 -12.33 -18.66
N TYR A 155 -0.13 -12.93 -17.52
CA TYR A 155 0.34 -14.25 -17.12
C TYR A 155 0.03 -15.33 -18.17
N ILE A 156 -1.22 -15.42 -18.61
CA ILE A 156 -1.70 -16.44 -19.56
C ILE A 156 -1.06 -16.26 -20.94
N THR A 157 -0.93 -15.02 -21.40
CA THR A 157 -0.32 -14.72 -22.72
C THR A 157 1.20 -14.80 -22.72
N GLY A 158 1.84 -14.94 -21.55
CA GLY A 158 3.28 -14.87 -21.40
C GLY A 158 3.88 -13.48 -21.63
N ARG A 159 3.05 -12.46 -21.84
CA ARG A 159 3.51 -11.07 -21.98
C ARG A 159 3.83 -10.50 -20.59
N GLY A 160 4.81 -9.59 -20.49
CA GLY A 160 5.14 -8.95 -19.22
C GLY A 160 5.68 -9.91 -18.15
N GLN A 161 6.27 -11.03 -18.56
CA GLN A 161 6.98 -11.93 -17.65
C GLN A 161 8.21 -11.23 -17.07
N VAL A 162 8.46 -11.49 -15.79
CA VAL A 162 9.64 -10.94 -15.10
C VAL A 162 10.88 -11.72 -15.53
N ARG A 163 11.68 -11.17 -16.45
CA ARG A 163 12.86 -11.83 -17.03
C ARG A 163 13.83 -12.38 -15.98
N SER A 164 14.03 -11.67 -14.87
CA SER A 164 14.91 -12.14 -13.79
C SER A 164 14.42 -13.43 -13.13
N TYR A 165 13.11 -13.72 -13.16
CA TYR A 165 12.53 -14.94 -12.61
C TYR A 165 12.53 -16.09 -13.62
N LEU A 166 12.49 -15.78 -14.92
CA LEU A 166 12.61 -16.79 -15.97
C LEU A 166 13.96 -17.52 -15.90
N TYR A 167 15.05 -16.83 -15.54
CA TYR A 167 16.35 -17.47 -15.31
C TYR A 167 16.34 -18.48 -14.15
N ALA A 168 15.43 -18.32 -13.18
CA ALA A 168 15.21 -19.27 -12.10
C ALA A 168 14.17 -20.37 -12.47
N GLY A 169 13.70 -20.39 -13.72
CA GLY A 169 12.64 -21.28 -14.18
C GLY A 169 11.29 -20.99 -13.52
N VAL A 170 11.03 -19.75 -13.11
CA VAL A 170 9.79 -19.31 -12.47
C VAL A 170 9.03 -18.39 -13.42
N ILE A 171 7.81 -18.79 -13.78
CA ILE A 171 6.92 -17.96 -14.59
C ILE A 171 6.15 -17.06 -13.64
N ALA A 172 6.52 -15.78 -13.58
CA ALA A 172 5.73 -14.76 -12.89
C ALA A 172 5.57 -13.53 -13.76
N THR A 173 4.52 -12.76 -13.49
CA THR A 173 4.25 -11.47 -14.13
C THR A 173 3.98 -10.41 -13.07
N ARG A 174 4.18 -9.14 -13.41
CA ARG A 174 3.68 -8.00 -12.62
C ARG A 174 2.53 -7.29 -13.33
N GLY A 175 1.99 -7.92 -14.38
CA GLY A 175 1.21 -7.29 -15.43
C GLY A 175 2.13 -6.72 -16.51
N ALA A 176 1.89 -5.47 -16.92
CA ALA A 176 2.70 -4.81 -17.94
C ALA A 176 4.17 -4.64 -17.50
N GLU A 177 5.08 -4.66 -18.48
CA GLU A 177 6.53 -4.52 -18.25
C GLU A 177 6.86 -3.15 -17.64
N GLY A 178 7.65 -3.12 -16.57
CA GLY A 178 8.00 -1.88 -15.85
C GLY A 178 7.08 -1.53 -14.68
N VAL A 179 5.93 -2.21 -14.53
CA VAL A 179 5.06 -2.03 -13.37
C VAL A 179 5.75 -2.54 -12.09
N SER A 180 5.69 -1.73 -11.03
CA SER A 180 6.15 -2.13 -9.70
C SER A 180 5.21 -3.14 -9.07
N GLY A 181 5.60 -4.41 -9.08
CA GLY A 181 4.80 -5.50 -8.50
C GLY A 181 4.50 -5.29 -7.01
N LYS A 182 5.40 -4.65 -6.27
CA LYS A 182 5.24 -4.34 -4.84
C LYS A 182 4.05 -3.41 -4.59
N ALA A 183 3.94 -2.41 -5.45
CA ALA A 183 2.95 -1.36 -5.34
C ALA A 183 1.56 -1.88 -5.76
N THR A 184 1.52 -2.68 -6.82
CA THR A 184 0.33 -3.43 -7.24
C THR A 184 -0.15 -4.38 -6.16
N LEU A 185 0.74 -5.13 -5.50
CA LEU A 185 0.35 -6.08 -4.46
C LEU A 185 -0.12 -5.43 -3.17
N GLY A 186 0.47 -4.30 -2.77
CA GLY A 186 -0.05 -3.53 -1.64
C GLY A 186 -1.51 -3.12 -1.86
N TYR A 187 -1.85 -2.79 -3.11
CA TYR A 187 -3.22 -2.52 -3.54
C TYR A 187 -4.09 -3.79 -3.48
N LEU A 188 -3.69 -4.87 -4.17
CA LEU A 188 -4.47 -6.12 -4.26
C LEU A 188 -4.73 -6.77 -2.90
N LEU A 189 -3.70 -6.85 -2.05
CA LEU A 189 -3.79 -7.50 -0.74
C LEU A 189 -4.78 -6.79 0.18
N THR A 190 -4.72 -5.46 0.21
CA THR A 190 -5.68 -4.64 0.96
C THR A 190 -7.10 -4.86 0.44
N SER A 191 -7.27 -4.95 -0.88
CA SER A 191 -8.56 -5.18 -1.51
C SER A 191 -9.13 -6.58 -1.25
N ILE A 192 -8.28 -7.61 -1.11
CA ILE A 192 -8.73 -8.95 -0.68
C ILE A 192 -9.44 -8.84 0.68
N TRP A 193 -8.84 -8.12 1.62
CA TRP A 193 -9.42 -7.91 2.95
C TRP A 193 -10.69 -7.05 2.92
N ALA A 194 -10.73 -6.02 2.07
CA ALA A 194 -11.95 -5.25 1.82
C ALA A 194 -13.08 -6.13 1.23
N THR A 195 -12.77 -6.99 0.25
CA THR A 195 -13.73 -7.94 -0.32
C THR A 195 -14.25 -8.93 0.72
N LEU A 196 -13.36 -9.47 1.56
CA LEU A 196 -13.73 -10.34 2.67
C LEU A 196 -14.69 -9.64 3.65
N TYR A 197 -14.39 -8.41 4.04
CA TYR A 197 -15.28 -7.62 4.88
C TYR A 197 -16.68 -7.47 4.26
N LEU A 198 -16.74 -7.13 2.97
CA LEU A 198 -17.99 -6.95 2.26
C LEU A 198 -18.79 -8.26 2.15
N LEU A 199 -18.11 -9.40 1.92
CA LEU A 199 -18.69 -10.74 1.93
C LEU A 199 -19.29 -11.09 3.30
N ILE A 200 -18.54 -10.83 4.39
CA ILE A 200 -18.97 -11.15 5.76
C ILE A 200 -20.20 -10.34 6.14
N ASN A 201 -20.24 -9.03 5.86
CA ASN A 201 -21.27 -8.14 6.41
C ASN A 201 -22.46 -7.89 5.47
N PHE A 202 -22.27 -7.86 4.15
CA PHE A 202 -23.35 -7.48 3.22
C PHE A 202 -24.00 -8.64 2.47
N LYS A 203 -23.57 -9.89 2.74
CA LYS A 203 -24.19 -11.11 2.18
C LYS A 203 -24.27 -11.15 0.63
N LYS A 204 -23.35 -10.49 -0.09
CA LYS A 204 -23.40 -10.41 -1.55
C LYS A 204 -22.52 -11.49 -2.19
N PRO A 205 -23.07 -12.61 -2.71
CA PRO A 205 -22.27 -13.74 -3.19
C PRO A 205 -21.43 -13.41 -4.43
N TRP A 206 -21.82 -12.43 -5.24
CA TRP A 206 -21.05 -12.01 -6.42
C TRP A 206 -19.64 -11.52 -6.08
N LEU A 207 -19.39 -11.11 -4.82
CA LEU A 207 -18.05 -10.71 -4.35
C LEU A 207 -17.05 -11.87 -4.26
N LEU A 208 -17.51 -13.13 -4.39
CA LEU A 208 -16.62 -14.29 -4.49
C LEU A 208 -15.75 -14.24 -5.76
N LEU A 209 -16.29 -13.73 -6.87
CA LEU A 209 -15.54 -13.61 -8.13
C LEU A 209 -14.38 -12.59 -8.02
N PRO A 210 -14.59 -11.35 -7.55
CA PRO A 210 -13.49 -10.45 -7.18
C PRO A 210 -12.47 -11.11 -6.25
N ALA A 211 -12.90 -11.80 -5.18
CA ALA A 211 -11.98 -12.47 -4.27
C ALA A 211 -11.09 -13.50 -4.99
N LEU A 212 -11.66 -14.31 -5.90
CA LEU A 212 -10.90 -15.24 -6.74
C LEU A 212 -9.85 -14.54 -7.58
N LEU A 213 -10.27 -13.51 -8.31
CA LEU A 213 -9.40 -12.80 -9.25
C LEU A 213 -8.23 -12.17 -8.49
N LEU A 214 -8.50 -11.51 -7.36
CA LEU A 214 -7.47 -10.88 -6.54
C LEU A 214 -6.48 -11.89 -5.95
N LEU A 215 -6.97 -13.03 -5.45
CA LEU A 215 -6.12 -14.10 -4.94
C LEU A 215 -5.27 -14.72 -6.04
N ALA A 216 -5.87 -15.10 -7.16
CA ALA A 216 -5.16 -15.67 -8.30
C ALA A 216 -4.09 -14.72 -8.84
N ALA A 217 -4.42 -13.44 -9.03
CA ALA A 217 -3.47 -12.42 -9.45
C ALA A 217 -2.32 -12.26 -8.45
N SER A 218 -2.60 -12.29 -7.15
CA SER A 218 -1.57 -12.18 -6.11
C SER A 218 -0.61 -13.38 -6.12
N PHE A 219 -1.11 -14.61 -6.36
CA PHE A 219 -0.30 -15.82 -6.44
C PHE A 219 0.62 -15.82 -7.67
N VAL A 220 0.12 -15.47 -8.86
CA VAL A 220 0.93 -15.47 -10.11
C VAL A 220 2.05 -14.42 -10.12
N MET A 221 2.02 -13.44 -9.21
CA MET A 221 3.07 -12.43 -9.09
C MET A 221 4.31 -12.92 -8.34
N TYR A 222 4.23 -14.02 -7.58
CA TYR A 222 5.35 -14.63 -6.84
C TYR A 222 6.18 -13.64 -5.99
N ASP A 223 5.53 -12.63 -5.41
CA ASP A 223 6.21 -11.71 -4.51
C ASP A 223 6.24 -12.26 -3.08
N ARG A 224 7.43 -12.46 -2.54
CA ARG A 224 7.60 -13.06 -1.22
C ARG A 224 7.08 -12.17 -0.10
N SER A 225 7.23 -10.84 -0.22
CA SER A 225 6.74 -9.90 0.79
C SER A 225 5.23 -9.95 0.94
N SER A 226 4.48 -9.99 -0.18
CA SER A 226 3.03 -10.13 -0.14
C SER A 226 2.60 -11.50 0.38
N GLN A 227 3.34 -12.58 0.06
CA GLN A 227 3.07 -13.91 0.61
C GLN A 227 3.21 -13.94 2.14
N VAL A 228 4.30 -13.38 2.68
CA VAL A 228 4.50 -13.26 4.13
C VAL A 228 3.39 -12.41 4.75
N ALA A 229 3.09 -11.25 4.16
CA ALA A 229 2.03 -10.36 4.61
C ALA A 229 0.66 -11.05 4.62
N PHE A 230 0.35 -11.82 3.58
CA PHE A 230 -0.88 -12.58 3.43
C PHE A 230 -0.99 -13.70 4.48
N VAL A 231 0.09 -14.44 4.74
CA VAL A 231 0.11 -15.49 5.76
C VAL A 231 -0.09 -14.90 7.15
N LEU A 232 0.64 -13.83 7.51
CA LEU A 232 0.54 -13.21 8.84
C LEU A 232 -0.85 -12.62 9.09
N SER A 233 -1.39 -11.88 8.12
CA SER A 233 -2.73 -11.28 8.23
C SER A 233 -3.84 -12.31 8.16
N GLY A 234 -3.69 -13.37 7.35
CA GLY A 234 -4.60 -14.51 7.32
C GLY A 234 -4.61 -15.31 8.63
N ALA A 235 -3.44 -15.57 9.22
CA ALA A 235 -3.32 -16.23 10.51
C ALA A 235 -4.01 -15.42 11.62
N TRP A 236 -3.86 -14.10 11.61
CA TRP A 236 -4.61 -13.21 12.50
C TRP A 236 -6.12 -13.35 12.32
N LEU A 237 -6.63 -13.30 11.07
CA LEU A 237 -8.06 -13.44 10.80
C LEU A 237 -8.60 -14.79 11.29
N VAL A 238 -7.88 -15.89 11.03
CA VAL A 238 -8.21 -17.24 11.50
C VAL A 238 -8.27 -17.27 13.03
N GLY A 239 -7.23 -16.77 13.70
CA GLY A 239 -7.18 -16.71 15.16
C GLY A 239 -8.33 -15.88 15.74
N TRP A 240 -8.62 -14.72 15.17
CA TRP A 240 -9.76 -13.90 15.55
C TRP A 240 -11.09 -14.63 15.35
N GLY A 241 -11.26 -15.34 14.23
CA GLY A 241 -12.44 -16.11 13.90
C GLY A 241 -12.71 -17.27 14.85
N ILE A 242 -11.65 -17.92 15.34
CA ILE A 242 -11.76 -19.07 16.24
C ILE A 242 -11.93 -18.61 17.70
N PHE A 243 -11.10 -17.66 18.15
CA PHE A 243 -10.95 -17.35 19.58
C PHE A 243 -11.66 -16.07 20.04
N VAL A 244 -11.96 -15.12 19.13
CA VAL A 244 -12.43 -13.78 19.53
C VAL A 244 -13.88 -13.52 19.13
N THR A 245 -14.27 -13.83 17.89
CA THR A 245 -15.63 -13.56 17.44
C THR A 245 -16.64 -14.51 18.08
N LYS A 246 -17.65 -13.96 18.75
CA LYS A 246 -18.77 -14.73 19.30
C LYS A 246 -19.88 -14.99 18.26
N ASN A 247 -19.83 -14.31 17.12
CA ASN A 247 -20.86 -14.41 16.08
C ASN A 247 -20.61 -15.60 15.16
N ARG A 248 -21.38 -16.69 15.35
CA ARG A 248 -21.28 -17.92 14.56
C ARG A 248 -21.43 -17.69 13.06
N HIS A 249 -22.27 -16.75 12.62
CA HIS A 249 -22.43 -16.46 11.20
C HIS A 249 -21.19 -15.80 10.59
N LYS A 250 -20.60 -14.81 11.29
CA LYS A 250 -19.35 -14.16 10.83
C LYS A 250 -18.21 -15.19 10.76
N ARG A 251 -18.07 -16.03 11.79
CA ARG A 251 -17.11 -17.13 11.82
C ARG A 251 -17.28 -18.09 10.64
N ASN A 252 -18.50 -18.57 10.37
CA ASN A 252 -18.74 -19.52 9.28
C ASN A 252 -18.37 -18.94 7.91
N ARG A 253 -18.63 -17.65 7.67
CA ARG A 253 -18.26 -16.99 6.40
C ARG A 253 -16.76 -16.81 6.24
N LEU A 254 -16.07 -16.47 7.32
CA LEU A 254 -14.62 -16.44 7.33
C LEU A 254 -14.05 -17.83 7.00
N MET A 255 -14.57 -18.88 7.65
CA MET A 255 -14.13 -20.26 7.37
C MET A 255 -14.42 -20.67 5.92
N LEU A 256 -15.57 -20.29 5.36
CA LEU A 256 -15.87 -20.51 3.94
C LEU A 256 -14.85 -19.83 3.03
N PHE A 257 -14.49 -18.57 3.33
CA PHE A 257 -13.46 -17.85 2.58
C PHE A 257 -12.10 -18.53 2.69
N ILE A 258 -11.73 -19.04 3.86
CA ILE A 258 -10.47 -19.80 4.07
C ILE A 258 -10.50 -21.11 3.28
N VAL A 259 -11.59 -21.87 3.31
CA VAL A 259 -11.75 -23.10 2.51
C VAL A 259 -11.58 -22.78 1.04
N PHE A 260 -12.21 -21.71 0.57
CA PHE A 260 -12.10 -21.26 -0.80
C PHE A 260 -10.69 -20.88 -1.20
N LEU A 261 -9.99 -20.14 -0.33
CA LEU A 261 -8.58 -19.81 -0.50
C LEU A 261 -7.72 -21.07 -0.62
N VAL A 262 -7.94 -22.08 0.25
CA VAL A 262 -7.23 -23.36 0.20
C VAL A 262 -7.51 -24.08 -1.12
N VAL A 263 -8.75 -24.11 -1.59
CA VAL A 263 -9.11 -24.71 -2.89
C VAL A 263 -8.41 -24.01 -4.04
N VAL A 264 -8.42 -22.67 -4.08
CA VAL A 264 -7.74 -21.87 -5.11
C VAL A 264 -6.25 -22.14 -5.10
N ALA A 265 -5.62 -22.11 -3.92
CA ALA A 265 -4.21 -22.42 -3.77
C ALA A 265 -3.90 -23.85 -4.24
N THR A 266 -4.73 -24.83 -3.88
CA THR A 266 -4.57 -26.24 -4.27
C THR A 266 -4.69 -26.40 -5.80
N VAL A 267 -5.70 -25.81 -6.43
CA VAL A 267 -5.86 -25.85 -7.90
C VAL A 267 -4.68 -25.14 -8.58
N TYR A 268 -4.23 -24.02 -8.04
CA TYR A 268 -3.09 -23.29 -8.57
C TYR A 268 -1.80 -24.13 -8.50
N PHE A 269 -1.45 -24.62 -7.31
CA PHE A 269 -0.21 -25.37 -7.10
C PHE A 269 -0.23 -26.75 -7.76
N SER A 270 -1.38 -27.39 -7.92
CA SER A 270 -1.49 -28.64 -8.69
C SER A 270 -1.25 -28.44 -10.19
N ARG A 271 -1.51 -27.24 -10.73
CA ARG A 271 -1.26 -26.91 -12.15
C ARG A 271 0.13 -26.35 -12.42
N VAL A 272 0.60 -25.44 -11.57
CA VAL A 272 1.86 -24.71 -11.78
C VAL A 272 3.06 -25.46 -11.17
N GLY A 273 2.78 -26.36 -10.22
CA GLY A 273 3.78 -27.09 -9.45
C GLY A 273 4.28 -26.29 -8.25
N PHE A 274 4.40 -26.96 -7.10
CA PHE A 274 5.00 -26.40 -5.89
C PHE A 274 6.48 -26.01 -6.11
N ASP A 275 7.14 -26.65 -7.08
CA ASP A 275 8.54 -26.41 -7.42
C ASP A 275 8.83 -24.97 -7.83
N GLN A 276 7.92 -24.28 -8.54
CA GLN A 276 8.15 -22.88 -8.92
C GLN A 276 8.15 -21.96 -7.69
N LEU A 277 7.26 -22.22 -6.73
CA LEU A 277 7.27 -21.51 -5.45
C LEU A 277 8.55 -21.79 -4.68
N MET A 278 8.92 -23.07 -4.54
CA MET A 278 10.13 -23.47 -3.84
C MET A 278 11.37 -22.87 -4.47
N ARG A 279 11.53 -22.98 -5.80
CA ARG A 279 12.61 -22.32 -6.54
C ARG A 279 12.64 -20.84 -6.28
N ARG A 280 11.49 -20.14 -6.29
CA ARG A 280 11.48 -18.69 -6.00
C ARG A 280 12.01 -18.38 -4.60
N TRP A 281 11.71 -19.22 -3.61
CA TRP A 281 12.18 -19.04 -2.25
C TRP A 281 13.65 -19.46 -2.08
N THR A 282 14.09 -20.57 -2.67
CA THR A 282 15.41 -21.17 -2.47
C THR A 282 16.50 -20.63 -3.41
N TYR A 283 16.15 -20.17 -4.61
CA TYR A 283 17.10 -19.71 -5.63
C TYR A 283 18.03 -18.62 -5.10
N ASP A 284 17.47 -17.61 -4.43
CA ASP A 284 18.24 -16.50 -3.86
C ASP A 284 19.19 -16.97 -2.74
N PHE A 285 18.79 -17.95 -1.92
CA PHE A 285 19.66 -18.50 -0.86
C PHE A 285 20.87 -19.21 -1.45
N SER A 286 20.67 -19.97 -2.54
CA SER A 286 21.74 -20.69 -3.22
C SER A 286 22.83 -19.77 -3.80
N ARG A 287 22.50 -18.50 -4.04
CA ARG A 287 23.41 -17.46 -4.55
C ARG A 287 23.95 -16.52 -3.46
N GLY A 288 23.55 -16.71 -2.20
CA GLY A 288 23.84 -15.75 -1.12
C GLY A 288 23.09 -14.41 -1.25
N GLU A 289 22.16 -14.27 -2.20
CA GLU A 289 21.41 -13.04 -2.47
C GLU A 289 20.09 -12.99 -1.68
N ILE A 290 20.14 -13.29 -0.38
CA ILE A 290 18.95 -13.44 0.48
C ILE A 290 18.02 -12.24 0.31
N GLY A 291 16.76 -12.53 -0.06
CA GLY A 291 15.73 -11.52 -0.27
C GLY A 291 15.84 -10.77 -1.61
N SER A 292 16.56 -11.29 -2.60
CA SER A 292 16.92 -10.61 -3.86
C SER A 292 17.82 -9.40 -3.58
N GLY A 293 18.91 -9.63 -2.82
CA GLY A 293 19.90 -8.60 -2.45
C GLY A 293 19.49 -7.67 -1.30
N ARG A 294 18.30 -7.86 -0.71
CA ARG A 294 17.81 -7.04 0.41
C ARG A 294 18.69 -7.12 1.65
N SER A 295 19.24 -8.31 1.94
CA SER A 295 20.20 -8.49 3.04
C SER A 295 21.42 -7.58 2.88
N THR A 296 21.99 -7.48 1.68
CA THR A 296 23.10 -6.57 1.36
C THR A 296 22.74 -5.11 1.63
N PHE A 297 21.52 -4.69 1.25
CA PHE A 297 21.04 -3.35 1.54
C PHE A 297 20.95 -3.08 3.04
N TRP A 298 20.35 -4.00 3.80
CA TRP A 298 20.15 -3.82 5.24
C TRP A 298 21.47 -3.85 6.01
N ILE A 299 22.40 -4.72 5.63
CA ILE A 299 23.75 -4.77 6.21
C ILE A 299 24.47 -3.45 5.90
N SER A 300 24.45 -2.99 4.64
CA SER A 300 25.05 -1.72 4.24
C SER A 300 24.47 -0.53 5.02
N SER A 301 23.16 -0.52 5.27
CA SER A 301 22.49 0.49 6.11
C SER A 301 22.96 0.46 7.56
N LEU A 302 23.13 -0.74 8.13
CA LEU A 302 23.60 -0.91 9.51
C LEU A 302 25.08 -0.56 9.66
N ASP A 303 25.90 -0.90 8.68
CA ASP A 303 27.34 -0.60 8.68
C ASP A 303 27.58 0.91 8.62
N TRP A 304 26.80 1.63 7.80
CA TRP A 304 26.80 3.09 7.79
C TRP A 304 26.54 3.66 9.18
N LEU A 305 25.45 3.21 9.81
CA LEU A 305 25.01 3.72 11.10
C LEU A 305 26.06 3.47 12.19
N LYS A 306 26.78 2.34 12.11
CA LYS A 306 27.78 1.94 13.09
C LYS A 306 29.13 2.62 12.90
N SER A 307 29.54 2.87 11.66
CA SER A 307 30.94 3.17 11.35
C SER A 307 31.16 4.50 10.62
N GLU A 308 30.13 5.07 10.01
CA GLU A 308 30.27 6.25 9.14
C GLU A 308 29.39 7.43 9.58
N ALA A 309 28.24 7.17 10.22
CA ALA A 309 27.30 8.21 10.61
C ALA A 309 27.86 9.06 11.77
N ASP A 310 27.99 10.37 11.54
CA ASP A 310 28.19 11.34 12.62
C ASP A 310 26.89 11.59 13.41
N TRP A 311 26.94 12.36 14.50
CA TRP A 311 25.76 12.65 15.31
C TRP A 311 24.62 13.35 14.54
N ALA A 312 24.96 14.19 13.57
CA ALA A 312 23.94 14.90 12.79
C ALA A 312 23.27 13.95 11.79
N ASP A 313 24.03 13.08 11.15
CA ASP A 313 23.55 12.01 10.26
C ASP A 313 22.77 10.95 11.02
N PHE A 314 23.16 10.62 12.24
CA PHE A 314 22.39 9.74 13.11
C PHE A 314 20.99 10.31 13.41
N LEU A 315 20.91 11.61 13.70
CA LEU A 315 19.63 12.27 14.03
C LEU A 315 18.77 12.57 12.81
N PHE A 316 19.37 13.09 11.73
CA PHE A 316 18.67 13.65 10.57
C PHE A 316 18.82 12.82 9.29
N GLY A 317 19.60 11.74 9.32
CA GLY A 317 19.83 10.90 8.14
C GLY A 317 20.75 11.53 7.09
N MET A 318 21.00 10.77 6.04
CA MET A 318 21.82 11.18 4.89
C MET A 318 21.01 11.71 3.70
N GLY A 319 19.67 11.61 3.75
CA GLY A 319 18.78 11.94 2.64
C GLY A 319 18.64 10.82 1.60
N TYR A 320 17.63 10.95 0.73
CA TYR A 320 17.28 9.90 -0.25
C TYR A 320 18.35 9.75 -1.33
N GLY A 321 18.90 10.85 -1.87
CA GLY A 321 19.90 10.79 -2.94
C GLY A 321 21.14 9.99 -2.52
N GLN A 322 21.68 10.26 -1.33
CA GLN A 322 22.84 9.53 -0.81
C GLN A 322 22.51 8.09 -0.45
N MET A 323 21.32 7.83 0.10
CA MET A 323 20.87 6.46 0.38
C MET A 323 20.90 5.61 -0.89
N VAL A 324 20.34 6.09 -2.01
CA VAL A 324 20.33 5.33 -3.28
C VAL A 324 21.75 5.17 -3.82
N GLN A 325 22.60 6.19 -3.72
CA GLN A 325 24.01 6.07 -4.09
C GLN A 325 24.74 5.00 -3.28
N ARG A 326 24.49 4.92 -1.97
CA ARG A 326 25.06 3.89 -1.11
C ARG A 326 24.60 2.49 -1.54
N MET A 327 23.32 2.30 -1.82
CA MET A 327 22.80 1.02 -2.30
C MET A 327 23.42 0.64 -3.66
N ALA A 328 23.64 1.63 -4.53
CA ALA A 328 24.33 1.43 -5.81
C ALA A 328 25.79 0.99 -5.60
N SER A 329 26.52 1.60 -4.66
CA SER A 329 27.88 1.18 -4.32
C SER A 329 27.93 -0.21 -3.70
N ALA A 330 26.93 -0.58 -2.88
CA ALA A 330 26.90 -1.85 -2.17
C ALA A 330 26.46 -3.05 -3.04
N ALA A 331 25.53 -2.83 -3.98
CA ALA A 331 24.92 -3.93 -4.76
C ALA A 331 24.92 -3.70 -6.28
N GLY A 332 25.50 -2.59 -6.77
CA GLY A 332 25.56 -2.26 -8.19
C GLY A 332 24.26 -1.74 -8.80
N ILE A 333 23.22 -1.47 -7.98
CA ILE A 333 21.90 -1.05 -8.46
C ILE A 333 21.36 0.19 -7.73
N TRP A 334 20.86 1.14 -8.51
CA TRP A 334 20.27 2.40 -8.03
C TRP A 334 18.84 2.17 -7.52
N VAL A 335 18.71 1.60 -6.33
CA VAL A 335 17.42 1.33 -5.68
C VAL A 335 17.46 1.74 -4.21
N HIS A 336 16.28 1.96 -3.64
CA HIS A 336 16.13 2.14 -2.19
C HIS A 336 16.30 0.79 -1.45
N THR A 337 16.33 0.81 -0.11
CA THR A 337 16.65 -0.37 0.72
C THR A 337 15.59 -1.47 0.67
N HIS A 338 14.46 -1.20 0.02
CA HIS A 338 13.29 -2.06 0.00
C HIS A 338 12.74 -2.34 1.40
N SER A 339 12.83 -1.38 2.31
CA SER A 339 12.24 -1.43 3.64
C SER A 339 11.95 -0.02 4.08
N ASP A 340 10.70 0.31 4.40
CA ASP A 340 10.34 1.66 4.88
C ASP A 340 11.07 1.99 6.20
N LEU A 341 11.42 0.97 6.99
CA LEU A 341 12.21 1.12 8.22
C LEU A 341 13.61 1.62 7.90
N PHE A 342 14.34 0.93 7.03
CA PHE A 342 15.70 1.33 6.65
C PHE A 342 15.70 2.57 5.75
N ASP A 343 14.69 2.73 4.88
CA ASP A 343 14.53 3.93 4.06
C ASP A 343 14.37 5.15 4.97
N LEU A 344 13.46 5.14 5.95
CA LEU A 344 13.30 6.29 6.84
C LEU A 344 14.48 6.49 7.80
N LEU A 345 15.11 5.41 8.27
CA LEU A 345 16.34 5.50 9.08
C LEU A 345 17.47 6.16 8.31
N LEU A 346 17.71 5.79 7.05
CA LEU A 346 18.76 6.39 6.25
C LEU A 346 18.39 7.80 5.78
N ILE A 347 17.15 8.02 5.34
CA ILE A 347 16.72 9.31 4.82
C ILE A 347 16.70 10.36 5.93
N ALA A 348 16.08 10.05 7.06
CA ALA A 348 15.74 11.01 8.10
C ALA A 348 16.28 10.63 9.50
N GLY A 349 17.18 9.65 9.60
CA GLY A 349 17.81 9.27 10.87
C GLY A 349 16.82 8.73 11.89
N VAL A 350 17.11 8.98 13.16
CA VAL A 350 16.21 8.69 14.27
C VAL A 350 14.87 9.44 14.13
N LEU A 351 14.85 10.66 13.57
CA LEU A 351 13.59 11.36 13.30
C LEU A 351 12.71 10.60 12.32
N GLY A 352 13.29 9.95 11.32
CA GLY A 352 12.57 9.05 10.41
C GLY A 352 11.91 7.88 11.13
N LEU A 353 12.59 7.27 12.11
CA LEU A 353 12.00 6.21 12.93
C LEU A 353 10.83 6.73 13.78
N PHE A 354 10.93 7.93 14.34
CA PHE A 354 9.82 8.57 15.04
C PHE A 354 8.62 8.82 14.11
N LEU A 355 8.85 9.25 12.87
CA LEU A 355 7.79 9.41 11.87
C LEU A 355 7.12 8.07 11.54
N LEU A 356 7.89 6.99 11.39
CA LEU A 356 7.35 5.66 11.14
C LEU A 356 6.51 5.16 12.32
N ALA A 357 7.00 5.36 13.54
CA ALA A 357 6.27 5.02 14.76
C ALA A 357 4.98 5.84 14.86
N LEU A 358 5.02 7.14 14.57
CA LEU A 358 3.85 8.02 14.56
C LEU A 358 2.82 7.59 13.50
N LEU A 359 3.28 7.16 12.32
CA LEU A 359 2.43 6.60 11.27
C LEU A 359 1.74 5.32 11.75
N TYR A 360 2.49 4.35 12.28
CA TYR A 360 1.93 3.09 12.74
C TYR A 360 0.97 3.29 13.91
N TYR A 361 1.33 4.15 14.86
CA TYR A 361 0.45 4.57 15.94
C TYR A 361 -0.84 5.19 15.40
N THR A 362 -0.74 6.08 14.41
CA THR A 362 -1.91 6.73 13.78
C THR A 362 -2.84 5.70 13.15
N LEU A 363 -2.31 4.75 12.37
CA LEU A 363 -3.10 3.68 11.74
C LEU A 363 -3.73 2.74 12.78
N MET A 364 -2.96 2.31 13.77
CA MET A 364 -3.45 1.41 14.82
C MET A 364 -4.51 2.06 15.70
N LYS A 365 -4.34 3.35 16.02
CA LYS A 365 -5.33 4.11 16.80
C LYS A 365 -6.72 4.07 16.17
N ILE A 366 -6.82 4.10 14.83
CA ILE A 366 -8.09 4.01 14.10
C ILE A 366 -8.76 2.65 14.33
N ALA A 367 -7.97 1.56 14.37
CA ALA A 367 -8.49 0.22 14.64
C ALA A 367 -8.92 0.05 16.09
N LEU A 368 -8.12 0.53 17.05
CA LEU A 368 -8.31 0.30 18.49
C LEU A 368 -9.59 0.91 19.09
N ILE A 369 -10.25 1.83 18.39
CA ILE A 369 -11.54 2.40 18.84
C ILE A 369 -12.69 1.41 18.65
N ARG A 370 -12.48 0.36 17.85
CA ARG A 370 -13.52 -0.60 17.49
C ARG A 370 -13.60 -1.75 18.48
N ASP A 371 -14.80 -2.30 18.63
CA ASP A 371 -14.98 -3.53 19.41
C ASP A 371 -14.10 -4.63 18.81
N LYS A 372 -13.28 -5.24 19.66
CA LYS A 372 -12.37 -6.33 19.30
C LYS A 372 -13.11 -7.54 18.74
N THR A 373 -14.40 -7.71 19.04
CA THR A 373 -15.23 -8.78 18.50
C THR A 373 -15.87 -8.46 17.14
N SER A 374 -15.70 -7.22 16.64
CA SER A 374 -16.22 -6.77 15.35
C SER A 374 -15.35 -7.22 14.17
N SER A 375 -16.00 -7.42 13.03
CA SER A 375 -15.32 -7.76 11.77
C SER A 375 -14.46 -6.62 11.24
N GLU A 376 -14.89 -5.39 11.50
CA GLU A 376 -14.26 -4.13 11.17
C GLU A 376 -12.88 -4.08 11.84
N PHE A 377 -12.83 -4.28 13.16
CA PHE A 377 -11.57 -4.38 13.90
C PHE A 377 -10.64 -5.44 13.32
N SER A 378 -11.15 -6.65 13.11
CA SER A 378 -10.35 -7.78 12.63
C SER A 378 -9.72 -7.52 11.26
N VAL A 379 -10.52 -7.01 10.32
CA VAL A 379 -10.06 -6.69 8.96
C VAL A 379 -9.12 -5.49 8.98
N MET A 380 -9.36 -4.47 9.82
CA MET A 380 -8.43 -3.34 9.98
C MET A 380 -7.06 -3.79 10.48
N VAL A 381 -7.01 -4.69 11.47
CA VAL A 381 -5.75 -5.27 11.96
C VAL A 381 -5.09 -6.13 10.89
N ALA A 382 -5.85 -6.90 10.09
CA ALA A 382 -5.30 -7.67 8.96
C ALA A 382 -4.66 -6.77 7.89
N VAL A 383 -5.32 -5.66 7.55
CA VAL A 383 -4.77 -4.63 6.64
C VAL A 383 -3.51 -4.00 7.24
N PHE A 384 -3.51 -3.67 8.54
CA PHE A 384 -2.33 -3.14 9.22
C PHE A 384 -1.15 -4.13 9.22
N ILE A 385 -1.37 -5.39 9.56
CA ILE A 385 -0.34 -6.44 9.54
C ILE A 385 0.21 -6.59 8.12
N SER A 386 -0.67 -6.57 7.11
CA SER A 386 -0.28 -6.63 5.71
C SER A 386 0.64 -5.47 5.33
N TYR A 387 0.23 -4.25 5.69
CA TYR A 387 1.02 -3.04 5.47
C TYR A 387 2.36 -3.12 6.19
N ALA A 388 2.39 -3.43 7.49
CA ALA A 388 3.62 -3.50 8.28
C ALA A 388 4.60 -4.54 7.72
N ALA A 389 4.13 -5.74 7.38
CA ALA A 389 4.97 -6.77 6.79
C ALA A 389 5.54 -6.34 5.43
N MET A 390 4.73 -5.75 4.54
CA MET A 390 5.20 -5.26 3.25
C MET A 390 6.13 -4.04 3.41
N SER A 391 5.82 -3.15 4.34
CA SER A 391 6.60 -1.97 4.69
C SER A 391 8.01 -2.38 5.15
N CYS A 392 8.12 -3.35 6.06
CA CYS A 392 9.40 -3.89 6.51
C CYS A 392 10.18 -4.64 5.43
N LEU A 393 9.50 -5.44 4.59
CA LEU A 393 10.18 -6.35 3.66
C LEU A 393 10.43 -5.76 2.28
N THR A 394 9.62 -4.82 1.82
CA THR A 394 9.65 -4.35 0.43
C THR A 394 9.61 -2.82 0.27
N GLY A 395 9.19 -2.10 1.30
CA GLY A 395 8.92 -0.66 1.27
C GLY A 395 7.63 -0.32 0.53
N GLN A 396 6.87 0.64 1.04
CA GLN A 396 5.59 1.09 0.50
C GLN A 396 5.50 2.62 0.34
N PHE A 397 6.39 3.40 0.95
CA PHE A 397 6.37 4.87 0.83
C PHE A 397 6.56 5.37 -0.61
N GLY A 398 7.31 4.63 -1.42
CA GLY A 398 7.46 4.90 -2.85
C GLY A 398 6.23 4.58 -3.72
N ALA A 399 5.14 4.07 -3.12
CA ALA A 399 3.95 3.56 -3.79
C ALA A 399 2.65 4.27 -3.32
N PRO A 400 2.40 5.53 -3.75
CA PRO A 400 1.24 6.29 -3.27
C PRO A 400 -0.13 5.63 -3.51
N HIS A 401 -0.26 4.83 -4.56
CA HIS A 401 -1.51 4.13 -4.85
C HIS A 401 -1.78 2.97 -3.88
N ALA A 402 -0.74 2.26 -3.43
CA ALA A 402 -0.87 1.26 -2.38
C ALA A 402 -1.25 1.95 -1.05
N MET A 403 -0.54 3.04 -0.72
CA MET A 403 -0.84 3.83 0.48
C MET A 403 -2.27 4.39 0.46
N PHE A 404 -2.75 4.90 -0.67
CA PHE A 404 -4.14 5.33 -0.86
C PHE A 404 -5.12 4.24 -0.44
N THR A 405 -4.99 3.04 -1.01
CA THR A 405 -5.92 1.93 -0.76
C THR A 405 -5.91 1.47 0.69
N ILE A 406 -4.72 1.34 1.29
CA ILE A 406 -4.56 0.94 2.70
C ILE A 406 -5.35 1.88 3.60
N MET A 407 -5.13 3.19 3.46
CA MET A 407 -5.84 4.16 4.28
C MET A 407 -7.33 4.25 3.94
N SER A 408 -7.70 4.27 2.67
CA SER A 408 -9.11 4.33 2.27
C SER A 408 -9.90 3.15 2.84
N VAL A 409 -9.35 1.94 2.80
CA VAL A 409 -9.98 0.77 3.40
C VAL A 409 -10.09 0.93 4.92
N LEU A 410 -9.00 1.28 5.62
CA LEU A 410 -9.03 1.49 7.08
C LEU A 410 -10.06 2.55 7.49
N TRP A 411 -10.13 3.66 6.77
CA TRP A 411 -11.09 4.73 7.04
C TRP A 411 -12.53 4.32 6.74
N CYS A 412 -12.77 3.62 5.64
CA CYS A 412 -14.10 3.14 5.31
C CYS A 412 -14.60 2.14 6.35
N LEU A 413 -13.76 1.19 6.76
CA LEU A 413 -14.09 0.23 7.82
C LEU A 413 -14.37 0.92 9.15
N ARG A 414 -13.64 1.99 9.47
CA ARG A 414 -13.93 2.83 10.63
C ARG A 414 -15.37 3.34 10.60
N LEU A 415 -15.87 3.84 9.46
CA LEU A 415 -17.20 4.46 9.41
C LEU A 415 -18.37 3.46 9.32
N GLN A 416 -18.15 2.22 8.86
CA GLN A 416 -19.24 1.23 8.78
C GLN A 416 -19.80 0.83 10.15
N CYS A 417 -19.04 0.98 11.22
CA CYS A 417 -19.46 0.64 12.58
C CYS A 417 -20.54 1.61 13.11
N GLU A 418 -20.54 2.87 12.67
CA GLU A 418 -21.39 3.93 13.26
C GLU A 418 -22.86 3.84 12.83
N SER A 419 -23.17 3.11 11.74
CA SER A 419 -24.53 2.95 11.25
C SER A 419 -25.27 1.73 11.81
N LEU A 420 -24.54 0.69 12.26
CA LEU A 420 -25.16 -0.51 12.83
C LEU A 420 -25.73 -0.26 14.23
N ASP A 421 -25.07 0.55 15.06
CA ASP A 421 -25.53 0.86 16.43
C ASP A 421 -26.78 1.77 16.44
N ARG A 422 -26.97 2.60 15.40
CA ARG A 422 -28.18 3.44 15.27
C ARG A 422 -29.38 2.67 14.74
N GLY A 423 -29.14 1.61 13.97
CA GLY A 423 -30.21 0.77 13.41
C GLY A 423 -30.78 -0.26 14.37
N SER A 424 -30.12 -0.53 15.51
CA SER A 424 -30.61 -1.44 16.56
C SER A 424 -31.37 -0.74 17.69
N LEU A 425 -31.49 0.60 17.62
CA LEU A 425 -32.23 1.44 18.57
C LEU A 425 -33.55 1.97 18.00
N LEU A 426 -33.89 1.57 16.77
CA LEU A 426 -35.18 1.77 16.10
C LEU A 426 -35.76 0.40 15.79
#